data_AF-A0A8H7KFF4-F1
#
_entry.id   AF-A0A8H7KFF4-F1
#
_cell.length_a   1.000
_cell.length_b   1.000
_cell.length_c   1.000
_cell.angle_alpha   90.00
_cell.angle_beta   90.00
_cell.angle_gamma   90.00
#
_symmetry.space_group_name_H-M   'P 1'
#
loop_
_entity.id
_entity.type
_entity.pdbx_description
1 polymer ?
#
loop_
_entity_poly.entity_id
_entity_poly.type
_entity_poly.pdbx_seq_one_letter_code
_entity_poly.pdbx_strand_id
1 'polypeptide(L)'
;MLIEKLIDLGIVTGSRIGVCAMAGVSLGPFTDYKSSIFMGSAAELWEFGNPQSNNSQRFEAALKRVLDYGTRITFIGSIDDQVVPMESAIYSPANHPYIYRAAFIDGRIHAPDFIAHLVGFALKLRNLGISDHGLIRELSIPLAGSLYSGEGHSRLYYDSAVYDLAILHALETTSTPHPTPCSIQHRAAVAGTQPNPYVLPWIMRGLLEEDFVKTELSHETDELLRQFDAWKPVNKALKGCKIQIRSGSLKAMTIMSPFSSFFSSYLHLHTQCQNHPLDQDTPAQS
;
A
#
# COMPACT_ATOMS: atom_id res chain seq x y z
N MET A 1 9.65 -17.64 13.56
CA MET A 1 10.03 -18.37 14.79
C MET A 1 10.18 -19.88 14.57
N LEU A 2 9.17 -20.61 14.05
CA LEU A 2 9.36 -22.05 13.79
C LEU A 2 10.42 -22.30 12.70
N ILE A 3 10.32 -21.63 11.56
CA ILE A 3 11.24 -21.80 10.43
C ILE A 3 12.69 -21.48 10.82
N GLU A 4 12.88 -20.37 11.57
CA GLU A 4 14.16 -20.02 12.19
C GLU A 4 14.76 -21.20 12.97
N LYS A 5 13.99 -21.82 13.88
CA LYS A 5 14.47 -22.99 14.64
C LYS A 5 14.81 -24.17 13.74
N LEU A 6 14.03 -24.44 12.69
CA LEU A 6 14.32 -25.52 11.76
C LEU A 6 15.61 -25.28 10.97
N ILE A 7 15.89 -24.01 10.63
CA ILE A 7 17.15 -23.60 9.99
C ILE A 7 18.32 -23.75 10.98
N ASP A 8 18.19 -23.21 12.20
CA ASP A 8 19.27 -23.21 13.19
C ASP A 8 19.62 -24.61 13.70
N LEU A 9 18.64 -25.52 13.77
CA LEU A 9 18.87 -26.92 14.09
C LEU A 9 19.43 -27.73 12.91
N GLY A 10 19.61 -27.12 11.73
CA GLY A 10 20.10 -27.81 10.54
C GLY A 10 19.13 -28.84 9.98
N ILE A 11 17.83 -28.72 10.29
CA ILE A 11 16.78 -29.60 9.73
C ILE A 11 16.50 -29.19 8.27
N VAL A 12 16.62 -27.90 7.96
CA VAL A 12 16.46 -27.36 6.59
C VAL A 12 17.79 -26.77 6.11
N THR A 13 18.41 -27.42 5.12
CA THR A 13 19.81 -27.14 4.73
C THR A 13 20.01 -26.70 3.29
N GLY A 14 18.97 -26.74 2.45
CA GLY A 14 19.05 -26.23 1.06
C GLY A 14 17.70 -26.12 0.35
N SER A 15 16.59 -26.10 1.09
CA SER A 15 15.25 -26.05 0.50
C SER A 15 14.84 -24.61 0.26
N ARG A 16 14.18 -24.35 -0.87
CA ARG A 16 13.50 -23.07 -1.11
C ARG A 16 12.25 -23.01 -0.23
N ILE A 17 12.20 -22.03 0.67
CA ILE A 17 11.09 -21.85 1.61
C ILE A 17 10.26 -20.64 1.17
N GLY A 18 8.96 -20.86 0.97
CA GLY A 18 7.96 -19.82 0.80
C GLY A 18 7.04 -19.75 2.01
N VAL A 19 6.69 -18.55 2.46
CA VAL A 19 5.75 -18.31 3.56
C VAL A 19 4.60 -17.47 3.04
N CYS A 20 3.38 -18.01 3.12
CA CYS A 20 2.14 -17.24 2.94
C CYS A 20 1.67 -16.75 4.32
N ALA A 21 1.92 -15.48 4.61
CA ALA A 21 1.52 -14.83 5.85
C ALA A 21 0.23 -14.04 5.63
N MET A 22 -0.89 -14.60 6.07
CA MET A 22 -2.24 -14.04 5.88
C MET A 22 -2.72 -13.38 7.17
N ALA A 23 -3.25 -12.15 7.07
CA ALA A 23 -3.84 -11.38 8.16
C ALA A 23 -3.01 -11.37 9.46
N GLY A 24 -1.68 -11.24 9.31
CA GLY A 24 -0.73 -11.36 10.41
C GLY A 24 -0.84 -10.22 11.43
N VAL A 25 -0.91 -10.55 12.72
CA VAL A 25 -1.01 -9.57 13.82
C VAL A 25 0.38 -9.03 14.21
N SER A 26 1.23 -8.77 13.21
CA SER A 26 2.67 -8.55 13.38
C SER A 26 3.03 -7.23 14.08
N LEU A 27 2.09 -6.29 14.14
CA LEU A 27 2.16 -5.01 14.87
C LEU A 27 0.99 -4.87 15.87
N GLY A 28 0.38 -5.98 16.27
CA GLY A 28 -0.81 -5.96 17.11
C GLY A 28 -2.13 -5.75 16.34
N PRO A 29 -3.26 -5.97 17.01
CA PRO A 29 -4.59 -5.66 16.49
C PRO A 29 -4.94 -4.18 16.69
N PHE A 30 -6.10 -3.73 16.19
CA PHE A 30 -6.56 -2.36 16.48
C PHE A 30 -6.66 -2.12 18.01
N THR A 31 -6.17 -0.96 18.45
CA THR A 31 -6.00 -0.64 19.87
C THR A 31 -7.31 -0.50 20.63
N ASP A 32 -8.38 -0.12 19.93
CA ASP A 32 -9.71 0.13 20.51
C ASP A 32 -10.36 -1.15 21.07
N TYR A 33 -9.80 -2.33 20.74
CA TYR A 33 -10.29 -3.63 21.18
C TYR A 33 -9.63 -4.15 22.46
N LYS A 34 -8.70 -3.39 23.05
CA LYS A 34 -7.93 -3.80 24.24
C LYS A 34 -8.80 -4.02 25.49
N SER A 35 -10.06 -3.58 25.50
CA SER A 35 -10.88 -3.49 26.73
C SER A 35 -12.04 -4.49 26.88
N SER A 36 -12.43 -5.30 25.88
CA SER A 36 -13.74 -5.99 25.98
C SER A 36 -13.77 -7.53 25.85
N ILE A 37 -12.95 -8.23 25.04
CA ILE A 37 -13.28 -9.64 24.70
C ILE A 37 -12.09 -10.64 24.68
N PHE A 38 -10.82 -10.20 24.65
CA PHE A 38 -9.67 -11.07 24.34
C PHE A 38 -8.66 -11.29 25.48
N MET A 39 -9.08 -11.19 26.75
CA MET A 39 -8.21 -11.34 27.93
C MET A 39 -7.87 -12.82 28.23
N GLY A 40 -7.14 -13.46 27.33
CA GLY A 40 -6.61 -14.83 27.47
C GLY A 40 -5.26 -14.98 26.77
N SER A 41 -4.98 -16.14 26.16
CA SER A 41 -3.79 -16.36 25.31
C SER A 41 -3.64 -15.37 24.16
N ALA A 42 -4.73 -14.70 23.78
CA ALA A 42 -4.71 -13.62 22.80
C ALA A 42 -4.05 -12.33 23.32
N ALA A 43 -3.88 -12.12 24.63
CA ALA A 43 -3.27 -10.92 25.18
C ALA A 43 -1.82 -10.69 24.68
N GLU A 44 -1.08 -11.77 24.39
CA GLU A 44 0.25 -11.71 23.79
C GLU A 44 0.24 -11.02 22.42
N LEU A 45 -0.89 -11.06 21.69
CA LEU A 45 -1.02 -10.37 20.39
C LEU A 45 -0.85 -8.86 20.52
N TRP A 46 -1.25 -8.27 21.65
CA TRP A 46 -1.07 -6.84 21.90
C TRP A 46 0.37 -6.48 22.22
N GLU A 47 1.21 -7.44 22.60
CA GLU A 47 2.65 -7.19 22.79
C GLU A 47 3.34 -6.85 21.47
N PHE A 48 2.84 -7.36 20.33
CA PHE A 48 3.34 -7.01 19.00
C PHE A 48 3.13 -5.53 18.65
N GLY A 49 2.17 -4.86 19.31
CA GLY A 49 1.98 -3.40 19.18
C GLY A 49 3.08 -2.57 19.85
N ASN A 50 3.96 -3.20 20.64
CA ASN A 50 5.13 -2.55 21.22
C ASN A 50 6.41 -3.15 20.62
N PRO A 51 7.17 -2.40 19.80
CA PRO A 51 8.46 -2.86 19.25
C PRO A 51 9.50 -3.25 20.31
N GLN A 52 9.35 -2.76 21.54
CA GLN A 52 10.23 -3.08 22.66
C GLN A 52 9.78 -4.31 23.46
N SER A 53 8.66 -4.95 23.11
CA SER A 53 8.27 -6.21 23.76
C SER A 53 9.19 -7.36 23.34
N ASN A 54 9.28 -8.37 24.20
CA ASN A 54 10.08 -9.57 23.91
C ASN A 54 9.57 -10.26 22.64
N ASN A 55 8.24 -10.38 22.51
CA ASN A 55 7.60 -11.01 21.35
C ASN A 55 7.89 -10.28 20.03
N SER A 56 7.85 -8.94 20.01
CA SER A 56 8.22 -8.15 18.84
C SER A 56 9.69 -8.33 18.45
N GLN A 57 10.60 -8.20 19.42
CA GLN A 57 12.05 -8.34 19.16
C GLN A 57 12.40 -9.75 18.68
N ARG A 58 11.77 -10.78 19.25
CA ARG A 58 11.95 -12.16 18.85
C ARG A 58 11.39 -12.43 17.44
N PHE A 59 10.23 -11.87 17.12
CA PHE A 59 9.68 -11.97 15.77
C PHE A 59 10.60 -11.30 14.74
N GLU A 60 11.15 -10.12 15.04
CA GLU A 60 12.10 -9.44 14.16
C GLU A 60 13.40 -10.20 13.96
N ALA A 61 13.96 -10.74 15.03
CA ALA A 61 15.17 -11.57 14.95
C ALA A 61 14.91 -12.80 14.07
N ALA A 62 13.78 -13.47 14.29
CA ALA A 62 13.37 -14.62 13.48
C ALA A 62 13.13 -14.23 12.02
N LEU A 63 12.49 -13.09 11.76
CA LEU A 63 12.22 -12.58 10.41
C LEU A 63 13.53 -12.31 9.65
N LYS A 64 14.46 -11.59 10.29
CA LYS A 64 15.80 -11.33 9.73
C LYS A 64 16.51 -12.64 9.42
N ARG A 65 16.51 -13.58 10.38
CA ARG A 65 17.18 -14.87 10.24
C ARG A 65 16.64 -15.70 9.07
N VAL A 66 15.32 -15.78 8.90
CA VAL A 66 14.73 -16.55 7.79
C VAL A 66 14.94 -15.87 6.43
N LEU A 67 14.95 -14.54 6.38
CA LEU A 67 15.25 -13.78 5.17
C LEU A 67 16.72 -13.95 4.75
N ASP A 68 17.65 -13.93 5.71
CA ASP A 68 19.08 -14.19 5.49
C ASP A 68 19.33 -15.60 4.93
N TYR A 69 18.52 -16.59 5.34
CA TYR A 69 18.55 -17.94 4.76
C TYR A 69 18.06 -17.98 3.30
N GLY A 70 17.26 -16.99 2.88
CA GLY A 70 16.63 -16.96 1.57
C GLY A 70 15.17 -17.38 1.56
N THR A 71 14.47 -17.30 2.69
CA THR A 71 13.00 -17.52 2.71
C THR A 71 12.30 -16.38 1.97
N ARG A 72 11.31 -16.73 1.12
CA ARG A 72 10.41 -15.76 0.48
C ARG A 72 9.16 -15.60 1.33
N ILE A 73 8.82 -14.36 1.70
CA ILE A 73 7.68 -14.08 2.57
C ILE A 73 6.67 -13.24 1.81
N THR A 74 5.48 -13.77 1.63
CA THR A 74 4.34 -13.08 1.04
C THR A 74 3.40 -12.69 2.17
N PHE A 75 3.33 -11.39 2.50
CA PHE A 75 2.35 -10.88 3.44
C PHE A 75 1.08 -10.42 2.71
N ILE A 76 -0.07 -10.84 3.22
CA ILE A 76 -1.37 -10.57 2.61
C ILE A 76 -2.33 -10.12 3.71
N GLY A 77 -2.85 -8.90 3.60
CA GLY A 77 -3.89 -8.38 4.48
C GLY A 77 -5.23 -8.22 3.77
N SER A 78 -6.36 -8.34 4.47
CA SER A 78 -7.64 -7.93 3.90
C SER A 78 -7.79 -6.41 3.97
N ILE A 79 -8.26 -5.79 2.89
CA ILE A 79 -8.47 -4.33 2.84
C ILE A 79 -9.50 -3.84 3.87
N ASP A 80 -10.45 -4.69 4.23
CA ASP A 80 -11.54 -4.40 5.16
C ASP A 80 -11.48 -5.30 6.40
N ASP A 81 -10.29 -5.71 6.81
CA ASP A 81 -10.08 -6.45 8.04
C ASP A 81 -10.64 -5.65 9.23
N GLN A 82 -11.48 -6.30 10.03
CA GLN A 82 -12.16 -5.71 11.17
C GLN A 82 -11.34 -5.80 12.47
N VAL A 83 -10.29 -6.63 12.51
CA VAL A 83 -9.50 -6.94 13.73
C VAL A 83 -8.05 -6.49 13.61
N VAL A 84 -7.45 -6.65 12.42
CA VAL A 84 -6.02 -6.45 12.18
C VAL A 84 -5.82 -5.25 11.25
N PRO A 85 -5.06 -4.22 11.68
CA PRO A 85 -4.67 -3.12 10.80
C PRO A 85 -3.92 -3.62 9.56
N MET A 86 -4.17 -3.03 8.39
CA MET A 86 -3.46 -3.40 7.15
C MET A 86 -1.94 -3.32 7.34
N GLU A 87 -1.43 -2.29 8.02
CA GLU A 87 0.01 -2.16 8.29
C GLU A 87 0.61 -3.32 9.09
N SER A 88 -0.20 -3.93 9.96
CA SER A 88 0.15 -5.07 10.81
C SER A 88 0.19 -6.34 9.95
N ALA A 89 -0.86 -6.56 9.13
CA ALA A 89 -0.98 -7.69 8.24
C ALA A 89 0.16 -7.80 7.22
N ILE A 90 0.60 -6.66 6.67
CA ILE A 90 1.69 -6.61 5.68
C ILE A 90 3.09 -6.44 6.29
N TYR A 91 3.18 -6.34 7.61
CA TYR A 91 4.36 -5.94 8.36
C TYR A 91 5.14 -4.78 7.68
N SER A 92 4.47 -3.63 7.64
CA SER A 92 4.94 -2.44 6.91
C SER A 92 6.38 -1.98 7.23
N PRO A 93 6.88 -2.06 8.49
CA PRO A 93 8.22 -1.60 8.88
C PRO A 93 9.39 -2.31 8.19
N ALA A 94 9.21 -3.56 7.74
CA ALA A 94 10.30 -4.33 7.15
C ALA A 94 10.57 -3.95 5.68
N ASN A 95 11.84 -4.02 5.27
CA ASN A 95 12.28 -3.79 3.90
C ASN A 95 13.29 -4.86 3.55
N HIS A 96 12.94 -5.70 2.58
CA HIS A 96 13.81 -6.75 2.06
C HIS A 96 13.29 -7.21 0.68
N PRO A 97 14.16 -7.49 -0.31
CA PRO A 97 13.73 -7.92 -1.65
C PRO A 97 12.94 -9.24 -1.70
N TYR A 98 13.04 -10.07 -0.66
CA TYR A 98 12.29 -11.31 -0.50
C TYR A 98 10.95 -11.16 0.23
N ILE A 99 10.53 -9.93 0.50
CA ILE A 99 9.20 -9.62 1.04
C ILE A 99 8.32 -9.12 -0.10
N TYR A 100 7.22 -9.81 -0.33
CA TYR A 100 6.14 -9.37 -1.21
C TYR A 100 4.90 -9.06 -0.39
N ARG A 101 4.18 -7.98 -0.75
CA ARG A 101 2.98 -7.52 -0.05
C ARG A 101 1.81 -7.44 -0.99
N ALA A 102 0.66 -7.92 -0.54
CA ALA A 102 -0.60 -7.82 -1.28
C ALA A 102 -1.77 -7.48 -0.35
N ALA A 103 -2.83 -6.96 -0.95
CA ALA A 103 -4.11 -6.77 -0.30
C ALA A 103 -5.12 -7.73 -0.93
N PHE A 104 -5.82 -8.49 -0.09
CA PHE A 104 -7.02 -9.20 -0.47
C PHE A 104 -8.19 -8.20 -0.50
N ILE A 105 -8.97 -8.23 -1.58
CA ILE A 105 -10.13 -7.39 -1.79
C ILE A 105 -11.28 -8.30 -2.18
N ASP A 106 -12.31 -8.37 -1.34
CA ASP A 106 -13.49 -9.14 -1.68
C ASP A 106 -14.36 -8.39 -2.68
N GLY A 107 -14.34 -8.82 -3.94
CA GLY A 107 -15.12 -8.23 -5.03
C GLY A 107 -16.64 -8.30 -4.85
N ARG A 108 -17.16 -9.05 -3.86
CA ARG A 108 -18.59 -9.08 -3.51
C ARG A 108 -19.00 -7.85 -2.71
N ILE A 109 -18.06 -7.29 -1.95
CA ILE A 109 -18.29 -6.15 -1.05
C ILE A 109 -17.72 -4.87 -1.67
N HIS A 110 -16.55 -4.97 -2.31
CA HIS A 110 -15.84 -3.84 -2.87
C HIS A 110 -15.90 -3.87 -4.39
N ALA A 111 -16.56 -2.87 -4.98
CA ALA A 111 -16.31 -2.55 -6.38
C ALA A 111 -14.90 -1.96 -6.50
N PRO A 112 -14.21 -2.11 -7.65
CA PRO A 112 -12.97 -1.38 -7.91
C PRO A 112 -13.21 0.11 -7.73
N ASP A 113 -12.63 0.68 -6.69
CA ASP A 113 -12.75 2.09 -6.35
C ASP A 113 -11.38 2.71 -6.08
N PHE A 114 -11.37 4.03 -5.88
CA PHE A 114 -10.14 4.77 -5.63
C PHE A 114 -9.31 4.19 -4.47
N ILE A 115 -9.95 3.68 -3.41
CA ILE A 115 -9.23 3.21 -2.23
C ILE A 115 -8.57 1.87 -2.50
N ALA A 116 -9.28 0.94 -3.15
CA ALA A 116 -8.69 -0.31 -3.61
C ALA A 116 -7.45 -0.05 -4.49
N HIS A 117 -7.56 0.87 -5.45
CA HIS A 117 -6.46 1.24 -6.33
C HIS A 117 -5.31 1.92 -5.56
N LEU A 118 -5.61 2.86 -4.65
CA LEU A 118 -4.59 3.55 -3.85
C LEU A 118 -3.79 2.59 -2.96
N VAL A 119 -4.47 1.63 -2.32
CA VAL A 119 -3.80 0.58 -1.52
C VAL A 119 -2.94 -0.29 -2.42
N GLY A 120 -3.46 -0.74 -3.57
CA GLY A 120 -2.69 -1.51 -4.55
C GLY A 120 -1.45 -0.77 -5.05
N PHE A 121 -1.59 0.53 -5.31
CA PHE A 121 -0.49 1.41 -5.72
C PHE A 121 0.58 1.52 -4.64
N ALA A 122 0.19 1.76 -3.38
CA ALA A 122 1.12 1.82 -2.26
C ALA A 122 1.88 0.49 -2.07
N LEU A 123 1.19 -0.64 -2.16
CA LEU A 123 1.84 -1.95 -2.05
C LEU A 123 2.77 -2.24 -3.22
N LYS A 124 2.40 -1.84 -4.44
CA LYS A 124 3.28 -1.90 -5.62
C LYS A 124 4.58 -1.14 -5.38
N LEU A 125 4.50 0.10 -4.88
CA LEU A 125 5.70 0.89 -4.53
C LEU A 125 6.57 0.16 -3.50
N ARG A 126 5.97 -0.38 -2.43
CA ARG A 126 6.71 -1.13 -1.40
C ARG A 126 7.38 -2.38 -1.96
N ASN A 127 6.73 -3.09 -2.89
CA ASN A 127 7.30 -4.27 -3.56
C ASN A 127 8.43 -3.91 -4.53
N LEU A 128 8.45 -2.67 -5.06
CA LEU A 128 9.55 -2.10 -5.84
C LEU A 128 10.68 -1.53 -4.97
N GLY A 129 10.53 -1.57 -3.64
CA GLY A 129 11.50 -0.98 -2.71
C GLY A 129 11.36 0.54 -2.53
N ILE A 130 10.29 1.14 -3.06
CA ILE A 130 9.98 2.57 -2.94
C ILE A 130 9.14 2.80 -1.68
N SER A 131 9.33 3.96 -1.04
CA SER A 131 8.57 4.36 0.15
C SER A 131 7.10 4.65 -0.21
N ASP A 132 6.16 4.15 0.58
CA ASP A 132 4.76 4.62 0.56
C ASP A 132 4.56 5.83 1.50
N HIS A 133 5.63 6.33 2.11
CA HIS A 133 5.66 7.41 3.11
C HIS A 133 4.83 7.12 4.37
N GLY A 134 4.43 5.87 4.59
CA GLY A 134 3.53 5.45 5.66
C GLY A 134 2.05 5.57 5.30
N LEU A 135 1.70 5.65 4.03
CA LEU A 135 0.31 5.71 3.57
C LEU A 135 -0.53 4.54 4.09
N ILE A 136 -0.01 3.30 4.02
CA ILE A 136 -0.77 2.14 4.49
C ILE A 136 -1.10 2.23 5.99
N ARG A 137 -0.20 2.78 6.80
CA ARG A 137 -0.45 3.02 8.22
C ARG A 137 -1.62 3.98 8.40
N GLU A 138 -1.59 5.14 7.75
CA GLU A 138 -2.64 6.14 7.90
C GLU A 138 -3.98 5.66 7.35
N LEU A 139 -3.98 4.80 6.33
CA LEU A 139 -5.19 4.18 5.79
C LEU A 139 -5.72 3.03 6.66
N SER A 140 -4.91 2.44 7.55
CA SER A 140 -5.32 1.24 8.31
C SER A 140 -6.57 1.46 9.16
N ILE A 141 -6.70 2.60 9.85
CA ILE A 141 -7.91 2.92 10.65
C ILE A 141 -9.13 3.18 9.75
N PRO A 142 -9.06 4.06 8.74
CA PRO A 142 -10.19 4.30 7.83
C PRO A 142 -10.72 3.09 7.06
N LEU A 143 -9.84 2.12 6.84
CA LEU A 143 -10.11 0.86 6.15
C LEU A 143 -10.77 -0.20 7.04
N ALA A 144 -10.75 -0.02 8.37
CA ALA A 144 -11.24 -1.03 9.31
C ALA A 144 -12.68 -1.48 8.97
N GLY A 145 -12.84 -2.80 8.84
CA GLY A 145 -14.13 -3.43 8.60
C GLY A 145 -15.08 -3.31 9.79
N SER A 146 -16.37 -3.57 9.55
CA SER A 146 -17.36 -3.64 10.63
C SER A 146 -17.11 -4.84 11.53
N LEU A 147 -17.02 -4.63 12.85
CA LEU A 147 -16.98 -5.75 13.81
C LEU A 147 -18.26 -6.61 13.82
N TYR A 148 -19.40 -6.02 13.50
CA TYR A 148 -20.71 -6.67 13.64
C TYR A 148 -21.15 -7.42 12.38
N SER A 149 -20.68 -6.96 11.22
CA SER A 149 -21.14 -7.46 9.91
C SER A 149 -20.00 -7.72 8.92
N GLY A 150 -18.76 -7.39 9.29
CA GLY A 150 -17.59 -7.57 8.47
C GLY A 150 -17.00 -8.97 8.64
N GLU A 151 -16.54 -9.52 7.52
CA GLU A 151 -15.91 -10.84 7.46
C GLU A 151 -14.49 -10.77 6.86
N GLY A 152 -13.97 -9.56 6.64
CA GLY A 152 -12.72 -9.30 5.92
C GLY A 152 -11.53 -10.13 6.44
N HIS A 153 -11.36 -10.20 7.76
CA HIS A 153 -10.25 -10.92 8.39
C HIS A 153 -10.14 -12.40 8.00
N SER A 154 -11.26 -13.06 7.69
CA SER A 154 -11.28 -14.51 7.48
C SER A 154 -11.44 -14.91 6.01
N ARG A 155 -11.95 -14.03 5.15
CA ARG A 155 -12.28 -14.40 3.77
C ARG A 155 -11.05 -14.74 2.93
N LEU A 156 -9.93 -14.06 3.16
CA LEU A 156 -8.69 -14.32 2.43
C LEU A 156 -8.18 -15.77 2.57
N TYR A 157 -8.49 -16.47 3.67
CA TYR A 157 -8.04 -17.86 3.87
C TYR A 157 -8.68 -18.84 2.87
N TYR A 158 -9.81 -18.47 2.26
CA TYR A 158 -10.59 -19.33 1.38
C TYR A 158 -10.38 -19.03 -0.12
N ASP A 159 -9.57 -18.02 -0.45
CA ASP A 159 -9.32 -17.65 -1.85
C ASP A 159 -8.04 -18.32 -2.37
N SER A 160 -8.15 -19.10 -3.45
CA SER A 160 -6.99 -19.80 -4.03
C SER A 160 -5.92 -18.83 -4.56
N ALA A 161 -6.31 -17.65 -5.05
CA ALA A 161 -5.38 -16.69 -5.62
C ALA A 161 -4.35 -16.18 -4.59
N VAL A 162 -4.71 -16.17 -3.31
CA VAL A 162 -3.81 -15.83 -2.19
C VAL A 162 -2.66 -16.83 -2.09
N TYR A 163 -2.95 -18.12 -2.26
CA TYR A 163 -1.95 -19.19 -2.25
C TYR A 163 -1.15 -19.23 -3.55
N ASP A 164 -1.81 -19.07 -4.70
CA ASP A 164 -1.15 -19.03 -6.01
C ASP A 164 -0.11 -17.90 -6.05
N LEU A 165 -0.46 -16.71 -5.55
CA LEU A 165 0.46 -15.59 -5.42
C LEU A 165 1.66 -15.92 -4.53
N ALA A 166 1.44 -16.58 -3.40
CA ALA A 166 2.53 -16.96 -2.49
C ALA A 166 3.46 -18.00 -3.12
N ILE A 167 2.91 -18.95 -3.88
CA ILE A 167 3.68 -19.95 -4.63
C ILE A 167 4.49 -19.28 -5.75
N LEU A 168 3.86 -18.42 -6.55
CA LEU A 168 4.53 -17.67 -7.62
C LEU A 168 5.67 -16.82 -7.05
N HIS A 169 5.42 -16.05 -6.00
CA HIS A 169 6.47 -15.27 -5.33
C HIS A 169 7.62 -16.18 -4.84
N ALA A 170 7.30 -17.31 -4.20
CA ALA A 170 8.31 -18.23 -3.70
C ALA A 170 9.18 -18.82 -4.81
N LEU A 171 8.59 -19.20 -5.95
CA LEU A 171 9.27 -19.90 -7.05
C LEU A 171 9.94 -18.97 -8.05
N GLU A 172 9.31 -17.86 -8.41
CA GLU A 172 9.76 -16.97 -9.48
C GLU A 172 10.73 -15.88 -8.98
N THR A 173 10.74 -15.60 -7.68
CA THR A 173 11.67 -14.61 -7.12
C THR A 173 13.08 -15.16 -7.10
N THR A 174 13.95 -14.55 -7.90
CA THR A 174 15.37 -14.86 -7.99
C THR A 174 16.11 -14.49 -6.71
N SER A 175 17.32 -15.03 -6.53
CA SER A 175 18.15 -14.68 -5.38
C SER A 175 18.89 -13.36 -5.62
N THR A 176 19.08 -12.59 -4.56
CA THR A 176 19.90 -11.39 -4.61
C THR A 176 21.36 -11.77 -4.91
N PRO A 177 22.09 -11.00 -5.74
CA PRO A 177 23.50 -11.30 -6.03
C PRO A 177 24.40 -11.23 -4.79
N HIS A 178 24.02 -10.38 -3.83
CA HIS A 178 24.72 -10.21 -2.56
C HIS A 178 23.72 -10.35 -1.40
N PRO A 179 24.17 -10.83 -0.23
CA PRO A 179 23.35 -10.80 0.99
C PRO A 179 22.85 -9.38 1.27
N THR A 180 21.54 -9.21 1.33
CA THR A 180 20.90 -7.92 1.61
C THR A 180 20.31 -7.97 3.00
N PRO A 181 20.72 -7.10 3.94
CA PRO A 181 20.15 -7.12 5.29
C PRO A 181 18.70 -6.64 5.27
N CYS A 182 17.83 -7.28 6.06
CA CYS A 182 16.48 -6.79 6.27
C CYS A 182 16.49 -5.56 7.18
N SER A 183 16.05 -4.41 6.66
CA SER A 183 15.90 -3.17 7.42
C SER A 183 14.49 -3.07 8.00
N ILE A 184 14.37 -2.90 9.33
CA ILE A 184 13.09 -2.74 10.00
C ILE A 184 13.06 -1.37 10.65
N GLN A 185 12.14 -0.51 10.20
CA GLN A 185 12.05 0.88 10.63
C GLN A 185 10.73 1.12 11.35
N HIS A 186 10.81 1.18 12.68
CA HIS A 186 9.67 1.59 13.49
C HIS A 186 9.55 3.10 13.48
N ARG A 187 8.42 3.61 13.00
CA ARG A 187 8.10 5.02 13.15
C ARG A 187 7.61 5.22 14.58
N ALA A 188 8.22 6.16 15.31
CA ALA A 188 7.80 6.46 16.67
C ALA A 188 6.30 6.77 16.69
N ALA A 189 5.54 5.99 17.45
CA ALA A 189 4.18 6.37 17.82
C ALA A 189 4.31 7.63 18.67
N VAL A 190 3.89 8.78 18.15
CA VAL A 190 3.85 10.01 18.93
C VAL A 190 2.62 9.90 19.84
N ALA A 191 2.80 9.20 20.96
CA ALA A 191 1.76 8.93 21.94
C ALA A 191 1.13 10.26 22.39
N GLY A 192 -0.21 10.36 22.32
CA GLY A 192 -0.96 11.51 22.81
C GLY A 192 -1.15 12.68 21.84
N THR A 193 -0.68 12.58 20.59
CA THR A 193 -0.95 13.63 19.59
C THR A 193 -2.31 13.40 18.95
N GLN A 194 -3.15 14.44 18.97
CA GLN A 194 -4.38 14.47 18.17
C GLN A 194 -4.07 14.09 16.70
N PRO A 195 -4.97 13.40 15.99
CA PRO A 195 -4.77 13.04 14.59
C PRO A 195 -4.42 14.30 13.79
N ASN A 196 -3.18 14.37 13.30
CA ASN A 196 -2.73 15.56 12.58
C ASN A 196 -3.33 15.53 11.16
N PRO A 197 -4.24 16.47 10.82
CA PRO A 197 -4.94 16.45 9.54
C PRO A 197 -4.02 16.68 8.33
N TYR A 198 -2.77 17.13 8.56
CA TYR A 198 -1.78 17.39 7.52
C TYR A 198 -0.89 16.19 7.19
N VAL A 199 -0.96 15.09 7.96
CA VAL A 199 -0.10 13.91 7.72
C VAL A 199 -0.44 13.28 6.37
N LEU A 200 -1.71 12.96 6.13
CA LEU A 200 -2.14 12.31 4.91
C LEU A 200 -1.87 13.17 3.65
N PRO A 201 -2.18 14.49 3.63
CA PRO A 201 -1.65 15.43 2.64
C PRO A 201 -0.17 15.32 2.33
N TRP A 202 0.66 15.30 3.37
CA TRP A 202 2.12 15.30 3.23
C TRP A 202 2.63 13.98 2.65
N ILE A 203 2.05 12.87 3.09
CA ILE A 203 2.30 11.53 2.56
C ILE A 203 1.94 11.46 1.08
N MET A 204 0.75 11.93 0.70
CA MET A 204 0.30 11.93 -0.69
C MET A 204 1.23 12.76 -1.57
N ARG A 205 1.68 13.93 -1.09
CA ARG A 205 2.69 14.72 -1.80
C ARG A 205 4.00 13.95 -1.95
N GLY A 206 4.53 13.37 -0.87
CA GLY A 206 5.79 12.61 -0.92
C GLY A 206 5.73 11.47 -1.92
N LEU A 207 4.63 10.73 -1.92
CA LEU A 207 4.37 9.62 -2.84
C LEU A 207 4.32 10.08 -4.31
N LEU A 208 3.67 11.21 -4.60
CA LEU A 208 3.60 11.77 -5.97
C LEU A 208 4.92 12.39 -6.44
N GLU A 209 5.81 12.76 -5.51
CA GLU A 209 7.11 13.37 -5.79
C GLU A 209 8.23 12.34 -5.98
N GLU A 210 7.99 11.05 -5.71
CA GLU A 210 8.93 9.98 -5.99
C GLU A 210 9.29 9.95 -7.49
N ASP A 211 10.58 9.90 -7.81
CA ASP A 211 11.05 9.99 -9.21
C ASP A 211 10.46 8.88 -10.08
N PHE A 212 10.43 7.65 -9.58
CA PHE A 212 9.82 6.52 -10.27
C PHE A 212 8.32 6.69 -10.50
N VAL A 213 7.61 7.36 -9.57
CA VAL A 213 6.18 7.64 -9.71
C VAL A 213 5.95 8.65 -10.82
N LYS A 214 6.76 9.72 -10.87
CA LYS A 214 6.66 10.76 -11.91
C LYS A 214 7.04 10.25 -13.29
N THR A 215 7.99 9.31 -13.40
CA THR A 215 8.45 8.81 -14.70
C THR A 215 7.67 7.57 -15.16
N GLU A 216 7.76 6.47 -14.41
CA GLU A 216 7.29 5.16 -14.86
C GLU A 216 5.80 4.90 -14.53
N LEU A 217 5.24 5.60 -13.53
CA LEU A 217 3.85 5.39 -13.07
C LEU A 217 2.95 6.63 -13.26
N SER A 218 3.32 7.53 -14.17
CA SER A 218 2.57 8.76 -14.45
C SER A 218 1.13 8.48 -14.88
N HIS A 219 0.92 7.55 -15.82
CA HIS A 219 -0.43 7.18 -16.29
C HIS A 219 -1.30 6.57 -15.17
N GLU A 220 -0.72 5.72 -14.32
CA GLU A 220 -1.44 5.14 -13.19
C GLU A 220 -1.80 6.20 -12.15
N THR A 221 -0.92 7.18 -11.96
CA THR A 221 -1.14 8.35 -11.10
C THR A 221 -2.29 9.22 -11.61
N ASP A 222 -2.34 9.50 -12.91
CA ASP A 222 -3.43 10.25 -13.54
C ASP A 222 -4.78 9.55 -13.34
N GLU A 223 -4.79 8.22 -13.49
CA GLU A 223 -5.98 7.41 -13.25
C GLU A 223 -6.40 7.43 -11.76
N LEU A 224 -5.46 7.35 -10.82
CA LEU A 224 -5.74 7.51 -9.39
C LEU A 224 -6.37 8.86 -9.07
N LEU A 225 -5.86 9.95 -9.66
CA LEU A 225 -6.40 11.29 -9.48
C LEU A 225 -7.81 11.41 -10.07
N ARG A 226 -8.04 10.86 -11.27
CA ARG A 226 -9.38 10.81 -11.88
C ARG A 226 -10.37 10.02 -11.02
N GLN A 227 -9.95 8.87 -10.50
CA GLN A 227 -10.77 8.07 -9.59
C GLN A 227 -11.04 8.81 -8.28
N PHE A 228 -10.06 9.52 -7.72
CA PHE A 228 -10.23 10.30 -6.50
C PHE A 228 -11.33 11.37 -6.65
N ASP A 229 -11.35 12.09 -7.77
CA ASP A 229 -12.35 13.11 -8.04
C ASP A 229 -13.76 12.51 -8.12
N ALA A 230 -13.90 11.40 -8.85
CA ALA A 230 -15.16 10.66 -9.01
C ALA A 230 -15.61 9.90 -7.76
N TRP A 231 -14.68 9.56 -6.85
CA TRP A 231 -14.94 8.66 -5.73
C TRP A 231 -15.96 9.21 -4.73
N LYS A 232 -16.95 8.40 -4.33
CA LYS A 232 -17.97 8.79 -3.37
C LYS A 232 -17.91 7.84 -2.17
N PRO A 233 -17.11 8.16 -1.13
CA PRO A 233 -16.94 7.27 0.02
C PRO A 233 -18.26 7.02 0.74
N VAL A 234 -18.48 5.75 1.12
CA VAL A 234 -19.72 5.31 1.76
C VAL A 234 -19.72 5.60 3.27
N ASN A 235 -18.61 5.29 3.95
CA ASN A 235 -18.51 5.39 5.41
C ASN A 235 -17.93 6.75 5.88
N LYS A 236 -18.13 7.08 7.16
CA LYS A 236 -17.71 8.34 7.77
C LYS A 236 -16.18 8.51 7.77
N ALA A 237 -15.43 7.44 7.98
CA ALA A 237 -13.98 7.48 8.05
C ALA A 237 -13.37 7.82 6.69
N LEU A 238 -13.78 7.13 5.62
CA LEU A 238 -13.36 7.37 4.25
C LEU A 238 -13.80 8.76 3.73
N LYS A 239 -14.97 9.26 4.16
CA LYS A 239 -15.37 10.66 3.91
C LYS A 239 -14.37 11.64 4.54
N GLY A 240 -13.94 11.38 5.78
CA GLY A 240 -12.87 12.14 6.45
C GLY A 240 -11.55 12.10 5.69
N CYS A 241 -11.12 10.91 5.25
CA CYS A 241 -9.92 10.74 4.44
C CYS A 241 -9.98 11.52 3.13
N LYS A 242 -11.11 11.48 2.42
CA LYS A 242 -11.28 12.25 1.18
C LYS A 242 -11.07 13.75 1.42
N ILE A 243 -11.62 14.29 2.51
CA ILE A 243 -11.46 15.70 2.88
C ILE A 243 -10.00 16.02 3.18
N GLN A 244 -9.32 15.17 3.95
CA GLN A 244 -7.91 15.33 4.28
C GLN A 244 -7.03 15.34 3.02
N ILE A 245 -7.12 14.29 2.19
CA ILE A 245 -6.37 14.20 0.92
C ILE A 245 -6.62 15.45 0.06
N ARG A 246 -7.88 15.86 -0.10
CA ARG A 246 -8.24 17.04 -0.89
C ARG A 246 -7.60 18.33 -0.36
N SER A 247 -7.60 18.53 0.95
CA SER A 247 -7.01 19.72 1.59
C SER A 247 -5.50 19.84 1.36
N GLY A 248 -4.82 18.72 1.09
CA GLY A 248 -3.42 18.64 0.71
C GLY A 248 -3.15 18.76 -0.77
N SER A 249 -3.83 17.94 -1.58
CA SER A 249 -3.56 17.81 -3.02
C SER A 249 -3.87 19.09 -3.80
N LEU A 250 -4.88 19.88 -3.41
CA LEU A 250 -5.21 21.15 -4.08
C LEU A 250 -4.06 22.18 -4.00
N LYS A 251 -3.26 22.17 -2.92
CA LYS A 251 -2.08 23.05 -2.81
C LYS A 251 -0.86 22.48 -3.52
N ALA A 252 -0.71 21.15 -3.57
CA ALA A 252 0.41 20.49 -4.23
C ALA A 252 0.29 20.50 -5.76
N MET A 253 -0.89 20.22 -6.33
CA MET A 253 -1.13 20.27 -7.78
C MET A 253 -1.05 21.68 -8.35
N THR A 254 -1.39 22.72 -7.56
CA THR A 254 -1.22 24.12 -8.00
C THR A 254 0.26 24.50 -8.15
N ILE A 255 1.17 23.83 -7.43
CA ILE A 255 2.62 24.10 -7.47
C ILE A 255 3.34 23.21 -8.50
N MET A 256 2.78 22.03 -8.84
CA MET A 256 3.28 21.16 -9.92
C MET A 256 2.84 21.60 -11.33
N SER A 257 2.07 22.69 -11.47
CA SER A 257 1.71 23.27 -12.76
C SER A 257 2.56 24.50 -13.10
N PRO A 258 3.53 24.33 -14.01
CA PRO A 258 3.66 25.23 -15.15
C PRO A 258 3.18 24.60 -16.46
N PHE A 259 2.87 23.29 -16.48
CA PHE A 259 2.71 22.54 -17.74
C PHE A 259 1.29 22.14 -18.15
N SER A 260 0.24 22.51 -17.39
CA SER A 260 -1.14 22.21 -17.79
C SER A 260 -1.82 23.31 -18.62
N SER A 261 -1.37 24.56 -18.55
CA SER A 261 -2.04 25.69 -19.20
C SER A 261 -1.42 26.15 -20.52
N PHE A 262 -0.26 25.61 -20.93
CA PHE A 262 0.42 26.05 -22.17
C PHE A 262 0.13 25.16 -23.40
N PHE A 263 -0.22 23.88 -23.22
CA PHE A 263 -0.43 22.99 -24.36
C PHE A 263 -1.83 23.06 -24.98
N SER A 264 -2.86 23.46 -24.21
CA SER A 264 -4.22 23.61 -24.76
C SER A 264 -4.37 24.84 -25.66
N SER A 265 -3.54 25.88 -25.47
CA SER A 265 -3.60 27.11 -26.26
C SER A 265 -2.77 27.04 -27.54
N TYR A 266 -1.69 26.24 -27.56
CA TYR A 266 -0.84 26.11 -28.75
C TYR A 266 -1.42 25.15 -29.79
N LEU A 267 -2.16 24.12 -29.36
CA LEU A 267 -2.80 23.18 -30.29
C LEU A 267 -4.06 23.78 -30.96
N HIS A 268 -4.72 24.75 -30.31
CA HIS A 268 -5.89 25.45 -30.86
C HIS A 268 -5.53 26.55 -31.87
N LEU A 269 -4.36 27.18 -31.75
CA LEU A 269 -3.88 28.15 -32.76
C LEU A 269 -3.36 27.45 -34.03
N HIS A 270 -2.77 26.26 -33.90
CA HIS A 270 -2.19 25.56 -35.05
C HIS A 270 -3.23 24.84 -35.93
N THR A 271 -4.42 24.54 -35.40
CA THR A 271 -5.52 23.90 -36.15
C THR A 271 -6.42 24.89 -36.88
N GLN A 272 -6.41 26.19 -36.54
CA GLN A 272 -7.14 27.21 -37.30
C GLN A 272 -6.37 27.75 -38.53
N CYS A 273 -5.04 27.60 -38.58
CA CYS A 273 -4.24 28.09 -39.72
C CYS A 273 -4.08 27.09 -40.88
N GLN A 274 -4.58 25.85 -40.78
CA GLN A 274 -4.41 24.82 -41.83
C GLN A 274 -5.66 24.45 -42.63
N ASN A 275 -6.82 25.07 -42.34
CA ASN A 275 -8.04 24.86 -43.11
C ASN A 275 -8.43 26.14 -43.85
N HIS A 276 -7.64 26.51 -44.86
CA HIS A 276 -8.09 27.41 -45.92
C HIS A 276 -8.08 26.63 -47.24
N PRO A 277 -9.22 26.40 -47.91
CA PRO A 277 -9.24 25.73 -49.19
C PRO A 277 -8.62 26.62 -50.28
N LEU A 278 -7.69 26.03 -51.03
CA LEU A 278 -7.18 26.51 -52.30
C LEU A 278 -8.16 26.12 -53.41
N ASP A 279 -8.69 27.12 -54.12
CA ASP A 279 -9.23 27.13 -55.50
C ASP A 279 -10.25 28.28 -55.60
N GLN A 280 -10.43 29.03 -56.68
CA GLN A 280 -9.78 29.23 -57.98
C GLN A 280 -10.40 30.52 -58.56
N ASP A 281 -9.71 31.11 -59.53
CA ASP A 281 -10.24 31.94 -60.63
C ASP A 281 -10.69 33.40 -60.41
N THR A 282 -9.81 34.28 -60.88
CA THR A 282 -10.06 35.59 -61.47
C THR A 282 -11.01 35.50 -62.67
N PRO A 283 -11.80 36.55 -62.96
CA PRO A 283 -11.38 37.39 -64.09
C PRO A 283 -11.50 38.90 -63.80
N ALA A 284 -10.50 39.64 -64.27
CA ALA A 284 -10.45 41.10 -64.23
C ALA A 284 -11.30 41.68 -65.38
N GLN A 285 -12.15 42.66 -65.05
CA GLN A 285 -12.72 43.62 -65.99
C GLN A 285 -12.10 45.00 -65.74
N SER A 286 -11.68 45.62 -66.85
CA SER A 286 -11.32 47.02 -67.12
C SER A 286 -10.24 47.69 -66.26
#